data_AF-A0A819C1T7-F1
#
_entry.id   AF-A0A819C1T7-F1
#
_cell.length_a   1.000
_cell.length_b   1.000
_cell.length_c   1.000
_cell.angle_alpha   90.00
_cell.angle_beta   90.00
_cell.angle_gamma   90.00
#
_symmetry.space_group_name_H-M   'P 1'
#
loop_
_entity.id
_entity.type
_entity.pdbx_description
1 polymer ?
#
loop_
_entity_poly.entity_id
_entity_poly.type
_entity_poly.pdbx_seq_one_letter_code
_entity_poly.pdbx_strand_id
1 'polypeptide(L)'
;MHENRCIGIVGCGNMGFALAHRLSLYGFTVLMGSRCPDKHNDREFEIVSTVECICRSPMIFVALRPEHYINSLISHLEHDPSLFEGKILIDLSNEPLDKSHLNDISNAERLQTAISNAFVVKAFNTISSFAMQSTTAGETSNVFVASDHSIAKDKVIILAREMNFDAFNAGSIHVARHLETDTKSLFPQWRIPIIVTFVVLIIWLTYTLCMNYIRTRTTSWNQLFLHMVNEILCPSAITMLAIVFMPSNFACIFQLAYGTRDRRFSKWLDRWLLSRKQLGLLAFAIALGHCIIIIILVSPAYYSS
;
A
#
# COMPACT_ATOMS: atom_id res chain seq x y z
N MET A 1 -8.02 -12.96 -37.43
CA MET A 1 -6.99 -13.15 -36.37
C MET A 1 -7.43 -12.53 -35.04
N HIS A 2 -8.61 -12.91 -34.49
CA HIS A 2 -9.15 -12.33 -33.25
C HIS A 2 -9.29 -13.35 -32.09
N GLU A 3 -8.70 -14.54 -32.21
CA GLU A 3 -8.99 -15.68 -31.32
C GLU A 3 -8.47 -15.61 -29.88
N ASN A 4 -7.82 -14.53 -29.42
CA ASN A 4 -7.16 -14.52 -28.09
C ASN A 4 -7.43 -13.31 -27.20
N ARG A 5 -8.62 -12.69 -27.28
CA ARG A 5 -9.00 -11.56 -26.39
C ARG A 5 -10.09 -11.88 -25.36
N CYS A 6 -10.46 -13.14 -25.18
CA CYS A 6 -11.40 -13.55 -24.14
C CYS A 6 -10.70 -13.68 -22.78
N ILE A 7 -11.16 -12.91 -21.80
CA ILE A 7 -10.66 -12.93 -20.42
C ILE A 7 -11.78 -13.40 -19.50
N GLY A 8 -11.47 -14.43 -18.71
CA GLY A 8 -12.37 -14.97 -17.71
C GLY A 8 -12.31 -14.15 -16.43
N ILE A 9 -13.44 -14.00 -15.73
CA ILE A 9 -13.49 -13.43 -14.38
C ILE A 9 -14.34 -14.34 -13.51
N VAL A 10 -13.73 -14.99 -12.51
CA VAL A 10 -14.49 -15.77 -11.53
C VAL A 10 -14.82 -14.88 -10.34
N GLY A 11 -16.12 -14.62 -10.15
CA GLY A 11 -16.65 -13.76 -9.09
C GLY A 11 -17.41 -12.55 -9.62
N CYS A 12 -18.70 -12.46 -9.31
CA CYS A 12 -19.61 -11.38 -9.74
C CYS A 12 -19.84 -10.33 -8.63
N GLY A 13 -18.79 -9.98 -7.87
CA GLY A 13 -18.83 -8.90 -6.88
C GLY A 13 -18.44 -7.54 -7.48
N ASN A 14 -18.33 -6.50 -6.63
CA ASN A 14 -17.94 -5.15 -7.06
C ASN A 14 -16.66 -5.12 -7.89
N MET A 15 -15.62 -5.85 -7.46
CA MET A 15 -14.34 -5.91 -8.19
C MET A 15 -14.45 -6.67 -9.52
N GLY A 16 -15.23 -7.76 -9.56
CA GLY A 16 -15.45 -8.52 -10.78
C GLY A 16 -16.13 -7.70 -11.87
N PHE A 17 -17.21 -6.98 -11.54
CA PHE A 17 -17.87 -6.09 -12.49
C PHE A 17 -16.99 -4.89 -12.88
N ALA A 18 -16.23 -4.32 -11.95
CA ALA A 18 -15.31 -3.24 -12.27
C ALA A 18 -14.21 -3.68 -13.26
N LEU A 19 -13.67 -4.88 -13.09
CA LEU A 19 -12.75 -5.51 -14.05
C LEU A 19 -13.42 -5.75 -15.40
N ALA A 20 -14.65 -6.29 -15.41
CA ALA A 20 -15.40 -6.56 -16.63
C ALA A 20 -15.62 -5.29 -17.47
N HIS A 21 -16.07 -4.20 -16.83
CA HIS A 21 -16.22 -2.91 -17.50
C HIS A 21 -14.89 -2.39 -18.03
N ARG A 22 -13.82 -2.42 -17.24
CA ARG A 22 -12.51 -1.94 -17.70
C ARG A 22 -11.98 -2.74 -18.89
N LEU A 23 -12.03 -4.07 -18.81
CA LEU A 23 -11.60 -4.95 -19.90
C LEU A 23 -12.41 -4.68 -21.18
N SER A 24 -13.74 -4.54 -21.06
CA SER A 24 -14.61 -4.22 -22.20
C SER A 24 -14.26 -2.87 -22.83
N LEU A 25 -13.99 -1.84 -22.00
CA LEU A 25 -13.57 -0.52 -22.48
C LEU A 25 -12.26 -0.56 -23.30
N TYR A 26 -11.34 -1.47 -22.98
CA TYR A 26 -10.09 -1.66 -23.72
C TYR A 26 -10.17 -2.77 -24.80
N GLY A 27 -11.39 -3.19 -25.17
CA GLY A 27 -11.64 -4.07 -26.31
C GLY A 27 -11.37 -5.55 -26.07
N PHE A 28 -11.40 -5.99 -24.81
CA PHE A 28 -11.39 -7.41 -24.45
C PHE A 28 -12.80 -7.97 -24.37
N THR A 29 -12.97 -9.21 -24.80
CA THR A 29 -14.20 -9.97 -24.56
C THR A 29 -14.14 -10.52 -23.14
N VAL A 30 -15.20 -10.33 -22.35
CA VAL A 30 -15.25 -10.75 -20.95
C VAL A 30 -16.27 -11.86 -20.78
N LEU A 31 -15.85 -12.94 -20.13
CA LEU A 31 -16.73 -14.02 -19.70
C LEU A 31 -16.68 -14.10 -18.17
N MET A 32 -17.82 -13.99 -17.51
CA MET A 32 -17.88 -13.99 -16.05
C MET A 32 -18.39 -15.34 -15.53
N GLY A 33 -17.73 -15.88 -14.52
CA GLY A 33 -18.10 -17.12 -13.83
C GLY A 33 -18.78 -16.83 -12.50
N SER A 34 -19.97 -17.41 -12.30
CA SER A 34 -20.72 -17.35 -11.04
C SER A 34 -21.18 -18.73 -10.60
N ARG A 35 -21.38 -18.89 -9.28
CA ARG A 35 -22.06 -20.06 -8.70
C ARG A 35 -23.57 -20.03 -8.96
N CYS A 36 -24.13 -18.86 -9.23
CA CYS A 36 -25.55 -18.66 -9.50
C CYS A 36 -25.68 -17.70 -10.70
N PRO A 37 -25.40 -18.16 -11.94
CA PRO A 37 -25.42 -17.30 -13.12
C PRO A 37 -26.79 -16.63 -13.32
N ASP A 38 -27.88 -17.36 -13.08
CA ASP A 38 -29.26 -16.86 -13.26
C ASP A 38 -29.61 -15.63 -12.41
N LYS A 39 -28.88 -15.39 -11.30
CA LYS A 39 -29.08 -14.21 -10.43
C LYS A 39 -28.60 -12.91 -11.05
N HIS A 40 -27.93 -12.97 -12.18
CA HIS A 40 -27.29 -11.81 -12.81
C HIS A 40 -27.74 -11.59 -14.26
N ASN A 41 -28.89 -12.16 -14.66
CA ASN A 41 -29.43 -12.04 -16.03
C ASN A 41 -29.68 -10.59 -16.48
N ASP A 42 -29.79 -9.64 -15.55
CA ASP A 42 -30.01 -8.22 -15.82
C ASP A 42 -28.70 -7.44 -16.10
N ARG A 43 -27.57 -8.13 -16.29
CA ARG A 43 -26.25 -7.52 -16.47
C ARG A 43 -25.79 -7.59 -17.91
N GLU A 44 -24.95 -6.62 -18.30
CA GLU A 44 -24.44 -6.42 -19.66
C GLU A 44 -23.44 -7.50 -20.11
N PHE A 45 -22.91 -8.31 -19.19
CA PHE A 45 -21.89 -9.32 -19.48
C PHE A 45 -22.48 -10.72 -19.53
N GLU A 46 -21.90 -11.58 -20.39
CA GLU A 46 -22.18 -13.01 -20.40
C GLU A 46 -21.70 -13.63 -19.07
N ILE A 47 -22.64 -14.15 -18.29
CA ILE A 47 -22.37 -14.78 -16.99
C ILE A 47 -22.76 -16.26 -17.09
N VAL A 48 -21.78 -17.13 -16.93
CA VAL A 48 -21.92 -18.59 -17.02
C VAL A 48 -21.53 -19.25 -15.70
N SER A 49 -21.64 -20.58 -15.65
CA SER A 49 -21.12 -21.34 -14.51
C SER A 49 -19.61 -21.12 -14.34
N THR A 50 -19.11 -21.22 -13.11
CA THR A 50 -17.66 -21.08 -12.85
C THR A 50 -16.81 -22.03 -13.71
N VAL A 51 -17.22 -23.29 -13.84
CA VAL A 51 -16.51 -24.30 -14.64
C VAL A 51 -16.49 -23.90 -16.12
N GLU A 52 -17.62 -23.48 -16.68
CA GLU A 52 -17.68 -23.06 -18.08
C GLU A 52 -16.80 -21.84 -18.36
N CYS A 53 -16.80 -20.86 -17.45
CA CYS A 53 -15.92 -19.68 -17.53
C CYS A 53 -14.45 -20.10 -17.56
N ILE A 54 -14.06 -21.04 -16.68
CA ILE A 54 -12.70 -21.58 -16.64
C ILE A 54 -12.37 -22.30 -17.95
N CYS A 55 -13.22 -23.19 -18.44
CA CYS A 55 -12.99 -23.94 -19.69
C CYS A 55 -12.75 -23.03 -20.89
N ARG A 56 -13.57 -21.98 -21.05
CA ARG A 56 -13.55 -21.07 -22.22
C ARG A 56 -12.47 -19.98 -22.14
N SER A 57 -11.79 -19.82 -20.99
CA SER A 57 -10.84 -18.72 -20.77
C SER A 57 -9.43 -19.23 -20.49
N PRO A 58 -8.40 -18.80 -21.25
CA PRO A 58 -7.00 -19.15 -20.98
C PRO A 58 -6.39 -18.32 -19.84
N MET A 59 -6.92 -17.12 -19.60
CA MET A 59 -6.51 -16.21 -18.54
C MET A 59 -7.74 -15.79 -17.74
N ILE A 60 -7.64 -15.93 -16.42
CA ILE A 60 -8.79 -15.81 -15.51
C ILE A 60 -8.41 -14.91 -14.32
N PHE A 61 -9.17 -13.84 -14.12
CA PHE A 61 -9.14 -13.08 -12.88
C PHE A 61 -9.90 -13.82 -11.78
N VAL A 62 -9.23 -14.06 -10.65
CA VAL A 62 -9.85 -14.64 -9.45
C VAL A 62 -10.37 -13.50 -8.58
N ALA A 63 -11.56 -13.00 -8.90
CA ALA A 63 -12.24 -11.92 -8.16
C ALA A 63 -13.02 -12.45 -6.94
N LEU A 64 -12.37 -13.31 -6.16
CA LEU A 64 -12.93 -13.97 -4.99
C LEU A 64 -12.16 -13.58 -3.71
N ARG A 65 -12.83 -13.70 -2.57
CA ARG A 65 -12.13 -13.70 -1.28
C ARG A 65 -11.44 -15.06 -1.07
N PRO A 66 -10.27 -15.12 -0.38
CA PRO A 66 -9.53 -16.37 -0.16
C PRO A 66 -10.36 -17.50 0.48
N GLU A 67 -11.25 -17.13 1.39
CA GLU A 67 -12.23 -18.03 2.06
C GLU A 67 -13.22 -18.71 1.09
N HIS A 68 -13.29 -18.30 -0.17
CA HIS A 68 -14.14 -18.90 -1.19
C HIS A 68 -13.38 -19.70 -2.25
N TYR A 69 -12.04 -19.78 -2.18
CA TYR A 69 -11.22 -20.52 -3.15
C TYR A 69 -11.57 -22.01 -3.17
N ILE A 70 -11.78 -22.60 -1.99
CA ILE A 70 -12.14 -24.02 -1.88
C ILE A 70 -13.45 -24.31 -2.60
N ASN A 71 -14.52 -23.62 -2.20
CA ASN A 71 -15.87 -23.92 -2.68
C ASN A 71 -16.15 -23.47 -4.13
N SER A 72 -15.33 -22.56 -4.68
CA SER A 72 -15.60 -21.95 -5.99
C SER A 72 -14.57 -22.32 -7.06
N LEU A 73 -13.41 -22.85 -6.68
CA LEU A 73 -12.34 -23.24 -7.62
C LEU A 73 -11.86 -24.65 -7.34
N ILE A 74 -11.38 -24.92 -6.13
CA ILE A 74 -10.64 -26.15 -5.81
C ILE A 74 -11.55 -27.38 -5.81
N SER A 75 -12.80 -27.28 -5.36
CA SER A 75 -13.75 -28.39 -5.38
C SER A 75 -14.02 -28.94 -6.79
N HIS A 76 -13.79 -28.15 -7.84
CA HIS A 76 -13.94 -28.62 -9.22
C HIS A 76 -12.79 -29.53 -9.67
N LEU A 77 -11.62 -29.48 -9.03
CA LEU A 77 -10.49 -30.37 -9.33
C LEU A 77 -10.77 -31.83 -8.97
N GLU A 78 -11.69 -32.09 -8.04
CA GLU A 78 -12.13 -33.46 -7.71
C GLU A 78 -12.82 -34.16 -8.89
N HIS A 79 -13.46 -33.36 -9.77
CA HIS A 79 -14.22 -33.86 -10.91
C HIS A 79 -13.41 -33.80 -12.22
N ASP A 80 -12.62 -32.74 -12.40
CA ASP A 80 -11.73 -32.56 -13.54
C ASP A 80 -10.36 -32.05 -13.06
N PRO A 81 -9.38 -32.94 -12.86
CA PRO A 81 -8.03 -32.56 -12.47
C PRO A 81 -7.31 -31.69 -13.50
N SER A 82 -7.71 -31.75 -14.78
CA SER A 82 -7.10 -31.01 -15.89
C SER A 82 -7.73 -29.63 -16.12
N LEU A 83 -8.77 -29.28 -15.36
CA LEU A 83 -9.58 -28.07 -15.56
C LEU A 83 -8.75 -26.78 -15.68
N PHE A 84 -7.64 -26.68 -14.95
CA PHE A 84 -6.79 -25.50 -14.92
C PHE A 84 -5.45 -25.65 -15.67
N GLU A 85 -5.26 -26.77 -16.38
CA GLU A 85 -4.00 -27.08 -17.04
C GLU A 85 -3.61 -25.98 -18.05
N GLY A 86 -2.43 -25.39 -17.84
CA GLY A 86 -1.88 -24.35 -18.71
C GLY A 86 -2.59 -22.99 -18.61
N LYS A 87 -3.59 -22.83 -17.72
CA LYS A 87 -4.32 -21.57 -17.52
C LYS A 87 -3.54 -20.61 -16.64
N ILE A 88 -3.75 -19.31 -16.87
CA ILE A 88 -3.19 -18.24 -16.04
C ILE A 88 -4.26 -17.78 -15.06
N LEU A 89 -3.99 -17.90 -13.76
CA LEU A 89 -4.87 -17.44 -12.69
C LEU A 89 -4.30 -16.16 -12.08
N ILE A 90 -5.04 -15.06 -12.18
CA ILE A 90 -4.63 -13.76 -11.64
C ILE A 90 -5.26 -13.59 -10.25
N ASP A 91 -4.43 -13.71 -9.20
CA ASP A 91 -4.83 -13.46 -7.82
C ASP A 91 -4.73 -11.96 -7.50
N LEU A 92 -5.89 -11.37 -7.20
CA LEU A 92 -6.03 -9.96 -6.80
C LEU A 92 -6.43 -9.79 -5.33
N SER A 93 -6.38 -10.87 -4.54
CA SER A 93 -6.82 -10.84 -3.15
C SER A 93 -5.88 -10.00 -2.27
N ASN A 94 -6.37 -9.50 -1.15
CA ASN A 94 -5.50 -8.98 -0.08
C ASN A 94 -5.73 -9.87 1.15
N GLU A 95 -4.75 -9.94 2.05
CA GLU A 95 -4.95 -10.66 3.31
C GLU A 95 -6.15 -10.06 4.07
N PRO A 96 -6.99 -10.88 4.74
CA PRO A 96 -8.05 -10.37 5.61
C PRO A 96 -7.48 -9.52 6.76
N LEU A 97 -8.28 -8.56 7.27
CA LEU A 97 -7.85 -7.62 8.32
C LEU A 97 -7.53 -8.32 9.65
N ASP A 98 -8.13 -9.49 9.89
CA ASP A 98 -7.97 -10.24 11.14
C ASP A 98 -6.68 -11.07 11.11
N LYS A 99 -5.80 -10.81 12.09
CA LYS A 99 -4.40 -11.29 12.13
C LYS A 99 -4.26 -12.69 12.73
N SER A 100 -5.36 -13.41 12.94
CA SER A 100 -5.38 -14.72 13.59
C SER A 100 -4.63 -15.80 12.80
N HIS A 101 -4.35 -15.55 11.51
CA HIS A 101 -3.63 -16.47 10.64
C HIS A 101 -2.51 -15.75 9.88
N LEU A 102 -1.48 -15.30 10.60
CA LEU A 102 -0.15 -15.10 10.00
C LEU A 102 0.40 -16.47 9.59
N ASN A 103 -0.19 -17.12 8.59
CA ASN A 103 0.47 -18.25 7.96
C ASN A 103 1.68 -17.69 7.20
N ASP A 104 2.74 -18.46 7.11
CA ASP A 104 3.94 -18.04 6.40
C ASP A 104 3.75 -17.85 4.88
N ILE A 105 2.58 -18.25 4.38
CA ILE A 105 2.25 -18.38 2.96
C ILE A 105 1.13 -17.40 2.58
N SER A 106 1.37 -16.61 1.53
CA SER A 106 0.41 -15.67 0.92
C SER A 106 -0.80 -16.37 0.29
N ASN A 107 -1.86 -15.63 0.00
CA ASN A 107 -3.04 -16.20 -0.67
C ASN A 107 -2.69 -16.74 -2.07
N ALA A 108 -1.84 -16.03 -2.81
CA ALA A 108 -1.41 -16.47 -4.14
C ALA A 108 -0.57 -17.76 -4.10
N GLU A 109 0.33 -17.90 -3.12
CA GLU A 109 1.08 -19.15 -2.91
C GLU A 109 0.17 -20.32 -2.49
N ARG A 110 -0.83 -20.07 -1.64
CA ARG A 110 -1.84 -21.09 -1.28
C ARG A 110 -2.64 -21.53 -2.51
N LEU A 111 -3.03 -20.58 -3.37
CA LEU A 111 -3.72 -20.87 -4.61
C LEU A 111 -2.84 -21.69 -5.57
N GLN A 112 -1.56 -21.34 -5.71
CA GLN A 112 -0.61 -22.09 -6.54
C GLN A 112 -0.38 -23.51 -6.02
N THR A 113 -0.35 -23.69 -4.70
CA THR A 113 -0.23 -25.02 -4.08
C THR A 113 -1.47 -25.86 -4.30
N ALA A 114 -2.66 -25.25 -4.21
CA ALA A 114 -3.93 -25.95 -4.38
C ALA A 114 -4.27 -26.27 -5.85
N ILE A 115 -3.81 -25.45 -6.79
CA ILE A 115 -4.05 -25.59 -8.24
C ILE A 115 -2.69 -25.65 -8.95
N SER A 116 -1.98 -26.76 -8.78
CA SER A 116 -0.57 -26.91 -9.20
C SER A 116 -0.36 -26.94 -10.71
N ASN A 117 -1.40 -27.24 -11.49
CA ASN A 117 -1.38 -27.27 -12.96
C ASN A 117 -1.71 -25.92 -13.62
N ALA A 118 -2.01 -24.89 -12.81
CA ALA A 118 -2.18 -23.52 -13.26
C ALA A 118 -0.92 -22.68 -13.03
N PHE A 119 -0.81 -21.58 -13.77
CA PHE A 119 0.19 -20.54 -13.53
C PHE A 119 -0.45 -19.39 -12.75
N VAL A 120 -0.21 -19.34 -11.44
CA VAL A 120 -0.74 -18.27 -10.58
C VAL A 120 0.14 -17.03 -10.69
N VAL A 121 -0.51 -15.88 -10.85
CA VAL A 121 0.12 -14.57 -10.95
C VAL A 121 -0.55 -13.63 -9.95
N LYS A 122 0.23 -13.05 -9.04
CA LYS A 122 -0.24 -11.98 -8.17
C LYS A 122 -0.26 -10.66 -8.92
N ALA A 123 -1.41 -9.99 -9.01
CA ALA A 123 -1.51 -8.66 -9.61
C ALA A 123 -2.79 -7.92 -9.19
N PHE A 124 -2.84 -6.61 -9.45
CA PHE A 124 -4.02 -5.74 -9.26
C PHE A 124 -4.57 -5.58 -7.83
N ASN A 125 -3.94 -6.19 -6.82
CA ASN A 125 -4.39 -6.10 -5.43
C ASN A 125 -4.30 -4.67 -4.85
N THR A 126 -3.50 -3.79 -5.46
CA THR A 126 -3.36 -2.37 -5.12
C THR A 126 -4.44 -1.48 -5.74
N ILE A 127 -5.22 -2.00 -6.69
CA ILE A 127 -6.24 -1.23 -7.41
C ILE A 127 -7.60 -1.45 -6.73
N SER A 128 -8.26 -0.38 -6.31
CA SER A 128 -9.61 -0.48 -5.76
C SER A 128 -10.65 -0.72 -6.87
N SER A 129 -11.81 -1.29 -6.54
CA SER A 129 -12.89 -1.47 -7.52
C SER A 129 -13.38 -0.15 -8.09
N PHE A 130 -13.33 0.93 -7.29
CA PHE A 130 -13.67 2.28 -7.76
C PHE A 130 -12.65 2.80 -8.76
N ALA A 131 -11.34 2.69 -8.46
CA ALA A 131 -10.28 3.09 -9.38
C ALA A 131 -10.33 2.28 -10.69
N MET A 132 -10.62 0.99 -10.61
CA MET A 132 -10.73 0.12 -11.78
C MET A 132 -11.76 0.63 -12.80
N GLN A 133 -12.86 1.22 -12.34
CA GLN A 133 -13.90 1.80 -13.22
C GLN A 133 -13.51 3.16 -13.83
N SER A 134 -12.52 3.86 -13.25
CA SER A 134 -12.07 5.15 -13.75
C SER A 134 -11.05 4.99 -14.88
N THR A 135 -11.28 5.64 -16.02
CA THR A 135 -10.34 5.66 -17.15
C THR A 135 -9.02 6.36 -16.81
N THR A 136 -9.03 7.30 -15.86
CA THR A 136 -7.83 8.04 -15.41
C THR A 136 -7.01 7.30 -14.37
N ALA A 137 -7.48 6.16 -13.84
CA ALA A 137 -6.75 5.43 -12.81
C ALA A 137 -5.37 4.94 -13.28
N GLY A 138 -5.17 4.79 -14.59
CA GLY A 138 -3.90 4.43 -15.19
C GLY A 138 -2.76 5.38 -14.89
N GLU A 139 -3.06 6.68 -14.77
CA GLU A 139 -2.07 7.74 -14.59
C GLU A 139 -1.50 7.79 -13.16
N THR A 140 -2.15 7.12 -12.21
CA THR A 140 -1.83 7.22 -10.79
C THR A 140 -1.62 5.88 -10.10
N SER A 141 -1.88 4.77 -10.81
CA SER A 141 -1.91 3.44 -10.19
C SER A 141 -0.92 2.48 -10.83
N ASN A 142 0.02 2.03 -10.00
CA ASN A 142 0.98 1.00 -10.38
C ASN A 142 0.45 -0.39 -10.05
N VAL A 143 0.62 -1.31 -11.00
CA VAL A 143 0.34 -2.74 -10.86
C VAL A 143 1.66 -3.49 -10.69
N PHE A 144 1.86 -4.10 -9.53
CA PHE A 144 2.99 -4.98 -9.27
C PHE A 144 2.61 -6.41 -9.58
N VAL A 145 3.43 -7.10 -10.39
CA VAL A 145 3.13 -8.44 -10.90
C VAL A 145 4.19 -9.43 -10.43
N ALA A 146 3.78 -10.48 -9.71
CA ALA A 146 4.68 -11.49 -9.15
C ALA A 146 4.22 -12.91 -9.52
N SER A 147 5.16 -13.75 -9.97
CA SER A 147 4.91 -15.17 -10.32
C SER A 147 6.23 -15.89 -10.60
N ASP A 148 6.25 -17.20 -10.38
CA ASP A 148 7.37 -18.08 -10.72
C ASP A 148 7.36 -18.49 -12.19
N HIS A 149 6.23 -18.37 -12.89
CA HIS A 149 6.14 -18.65 -14.32
C HIS A 149 6.35 -17.37 -15.15
N SER A 150 7.54 -17.22 -15.74
CA SER A 150 7.95 -16.00 -16.45
C SER A 150 6.99 -15.61 -17.58
N ILE A 151 6.59 -16.56 -18.43
CA ILE A 151 5.70 -16.29 -19.57
C ILE A 151 4.31 -15.83 -19.09
N ALA A 152 3.80 -16.39 -18.00
CA ALA A 152 2.50 -15.99 -17.45
C ALA A 152 2.57 -14.58 -16.86
N LYS A 153 3.65 -14.29 -16.13
CA LYS A 153 3.94 -12.96 -15.60
C LYS A 153 4.01 -11.90 -16.69
N ASP A 154 4.75 -12.16 -17.77
CA ASP A 154 4.90 -11.21 -18.88
C ASP A 154 3.56 -10.96 -19.59
N LYS A 155 2.75 -12.01 -19.80
CA LYS A 155 1.39 -11.86 -20.35
C LYS A 155 0.49 -10.98 -19.47
N VAL A 156 0.57 -11.12 -18.14
CA VAL A 156 -0.22 -10.29 -17.21
C VAL A 156 0.30 -8.85 -17.16
N ILE A 157 1.61 -8.62 -17.28
CA ILE A 157 2.19 -7.27 -17.40
C ILE A 157 1.70 -6.59 -18.67
N ILE A 158 1.69 -7.31 -19.81
CA ILE A 158 1.17 -6.79 -21.07
C ILE A 158 -0.32 -6.45 -20.94
N LEU A 159 -1.13 -7.37 -20.39
CA LEU A 159 -2.56 -7.13 -20.16
C LEU A 159 -2.80 -5.88 -19.30
N ALA A 160 -2.05 -5.71 -18.20
CA ALA A 160 -2.19 -4.55 -17.35
C ALA A 160 -1.90 -3.24 -18.10
N ARG A 161 -0.89 -3.22 -18.98
CA ARG A 161 -0.58 -2.06 -19.83
C ARG A 161 -1.64 -1.81 -20.88
N GLU A 162 -2.20 -2.85 -21.49
CA GLU A 162 -3.32 -2.73 -22.43
C GLU A 162 -4.60 -2.21 -21.74
N MET A 163 -4.78 -2.47 -20.44
CA MET A 163 -5.81 -1.87 -19.60
C MET A 163 -5.46 -0.44 -19.12
N ASN A 164 -4.44 0.18 -19.71
CA ASN A 164 -3.89 1.48 -19.34
C ASN A 164 -3.50 1.54 -17.86
N PHE A 165 -2.61 0.65 -17.41
CA PHE A 165 -1.93 0.74 -16.12
C PHE A 165 -0.43 0.62 -16.31
N ASP A 166 0.33 1.29 -15.44
CA ASP A 166 1.77 1.04 -15.34
C ASP A 166 2.04 -0.25 -14.58
N ALA A 167 2.63 -1.24 -15.25
CA ALA A 167 2.87 -2.56 -14.70
C ALA A 167 4.36 -2.89 -14.57
N PHE A 168 4.74 -3.37 -13.39
CA PHE A 168 6.11 -3.67 -12.99
C PHE A 168 6.26 -5.12 -12.53
N ASN A 169 7.34 -5.76 -12.96
CA ASN A 169 7.71 -7.09 -12.48
C ASN A 169 8.26 -6.98 -11.05
N ALA A 170 7.56 -7.61 -10.10
CA ALA A 170 7.91 -7.64 -8.68
C ALA A 170 8.73 -8.87 -8.28
N GLY A 171 8.99 -9.82 -9.18
CA GLY A 171 9.80 -11.01 -8.92
C GLY A 171 8.99 -12.31 -8.83
N SER A 172 9.40 -13.20 -7.93
CA SER A 172 8.80 -14.52 -7.68
C SER A 172 7.50 -14.42 -6.88
N ILE A 173 6.72 -15.50 -6.84
CA ILE A 173 5.43 -15.53 -6.15
C ILE A 173 5.54 -15.22 -4.65
N HIS A 174 6.70 -15.48 -4.01
CA HIS A 174 6.97 -15.15 -2.61
C HIS A 174 6.78 -13.66 -2.27
N VAL A 175 6.96 -12.77 -3.25
CA VAL A 175 6.76 -11.32 -3.07
C VAL A 175 5.28 -10.98 -2.85
N ALA A 176 4.35 -11.87 -3.23
CA ALA A 176 2.92 -11.69 -3.00
C ALA A 176 2.57 -11.42 -1.53
N ARG A 177 3.30 -12.02 -0.57
CA ARG A 177 3.10 -11.77 0.87
C ARG A 177 3.26 -10.29 1.25
N HIS A 178 4.28 -9.64 0.67
CA HIS A 178 4.50 -8.21 0.89
C HIS A 178 3.39 -7.40 0.23
N LEU A 179 3.08 -7.70 -1.05
CA LEU A 179 2.05 -7.00 -1.81
C LEU A 179 0.67 -7.07 -1.12
N GLU A 180 0.31 -8.22 -0.56
CA GLU A 180 -0.96 -8.43 0.17
C GLU A 180 -1.06 -7.65 1.48
N THR A 181 0.08 -7.34 2.10
CA THR A 181 0.16 -6.64 3.39
C THR A 181 0.25 -5.13 3.20
N ASP A 182 0.91 -4.67 2.14
CA ASP A 182 1.23 -3.26 1.92
C ASP A 182 0.00 -2.36 1.84
N THR A 183 -1.09 -2.87 1.26
CA THR A 183 -2.37 -2.16 1.11
C THR A 183 -3.03 -1.80 2.45
N LYS A 184 -2.63 -2.44 3.56
CA LYS A 184 -3.20 -2.19 4.90
C LYS A 184 -2.50 -1.07 5.67
N SER A 185 -1.30 -0.67 5.26
CA SER A 185 -0.45 0.20 6.07
C SER A 185 -0.55 1.67 5.65
N LEU A 186 -1.23 2.48 6.46
CA LEU A 186 -1.21 3.94 6.31
C LEU A 186 0.06 4.50 6.95
N PHE A 187 0.96 5.02 6.11
CA PHE A 187 2.19 5.70 6.51
C PHE A 187 3.02 4.96 7.59
N PRO A 188 3.41 3.68 7.38
CA PRO A 188 4.03 2.85 8.42
C PRO A 188 5.32 3.47 8.98
N GLN A 189 6.12 4.13 8.14
CA GLN A 189 7.38 4.76 8.52
C GLN A 189 7.21 6.08 9.30
N TRP A 190 6.00 6.65 9.36
CA TRP A 190 5.74 7.95 9.98
C TRP A 190 5.35 7.87 11.45
N ARG A 191 4.91 6.70 11.94
CA ARG A 191 4.39 6.53 13.31
C ARG A 191 5.39 7.00 14.38
N ILE A 192 6.62 6.49 14.33
CA ILE A 192 7.67 6.84 15.30
C ILE A 192 8.08 8.32 15.17
N PRO A 193 8.41 8.85 13.97
CA PRO A 193 8.70 10.27 13.78
C PRO A 193 7.64 11.21 14.33
N ILE A 194 6.36 10.92 14.12
CA ILE A 194 5.25 11.72 14.63
C ILE A 194 5.25 11.71 16.16
N ILE A 195 5.37 10.54 16.79
CA ILE A 195 5.42 10.43 18.26
C ILE A 195 6.60 11.22 18.83
N VAL A 196 7.80 11.05 18.26
CA VAL A 196 9.01 11.79 18.68
C VAL A 196 8.78 13.31 18.57
N THR A 197 8.17 13.75 17.46
CA THR A 197 7.86 15.17 17.23
C THR A 197 6.89 15.71 18.29
N PHE A 198 5.81 14.98 18.59
CA PHE A 198 4.88 15.36 19.65
C PHE A 198 5.54 15.45 21.01
N VAL A 199 6.41 14.49 21.36
CA VAL A 199 7.16 14.51 22.63
C VAL A 199 8.05 15.75 22.70
N VAL A 200 8.80 16.07 21.64
CA VAL A 200 9.66 17.26 21.59
C VAL A 200 8.82 18.54 21.75
N LEU A 201 7.70 18.66 21.04
CA LEU A 201 6.79 19.81 21.16
C LEU A 201 6.23 19.95 22.59
N ILE A 202 5.84 18.85 23.24
CA ILE A 202 5.33 18.87 24.61
C ILE A 202 6.41 19.30 25.61
N ILE A 203 7.66 18.85 25.43
CA ILE A 203 8.79 19.24 26.29
C ILE A 203 8.98 20.76 26.21
N TRP A 204 9.06 21.32 25.00
CA TRP A 204 9.25 22.75 24.80
C TRP A 204 8.03 23.58 25.22
N LEU A 205 6.82 23.09 24.99
CA LEU A 205 5.59 23.71 25.48
C LEU A 205 5.60 23.80 27.01
N THR A 206 5.89 22.69 27.68
CA THR A 206 5.93 22.64 29.16
C THR A 206 7.01 23.57 29.70
N TYR A 207 8.20 23.55 29.09
CA TYR A 207 9.28 24.46 29.48
C TYR A 207 8.88 25.93 29.35
N THR A 208 8.31 26.31 28.20
CA THR A 208 7.88 27.69 27.92
C THR A 208 6.77 28.14 28.86
N LEU A 209 5.77 27.30 29.11
CA LEU A 209 4.70 27.57 30.08
C LEU A 209 5.25 27.79 31.50
N CYS A 210 6.13 26.90 31.96
CA CYS A 210 6.75 27.02 33.28
C CYS A 210 7.59 28.30 33.41
N MET A 211 8.39 28.63 32.40
CA MET A 211 9.30 29.78 32.45
C MET A 211 8.56 31.11 32.31
N ASN A 212 7.69 31.25 31.32
CA ASN A 212 7.10 32.54 30.95
C ASN A 212 5.81 32.85 31.73
N TYR A 213 5.03 31.84 32.12
CA TYR A 213 3.74 32.05 32.79
C TYR A 213 3.75 31.73 34.28
N ILE A 214 4.50 30.70 34.72
CA ILE A 214 4.54 30.34 36.15
C ILE A 214 5.60 31.16 36.88
N ARG A 215 6.84 31.19 36.37
CA ARG A 215 7.99 31.81 37.05
C ARG A 215 8.07 33.32 36.85
N THR A 216 8.03 33.80 35.61
CA THR A 216 8.31 35.22 35.31
C THR A 216 7.04 36.07 35.16
N ARG A 217 5.89 35.48 34.81
CA ARG A 217 4.59 36.16 34.64
C ARG A 217 4.63 37.39 33.71
N THR A 218 5.47 37.36 32.69
CA THR A 218 5.75 38.52 31.82
C THR A 218 4.76 38.70 30.68
N THR A 219 3.98 37.67 30.33
CA THR A 219 3.21 37.63 29.08
C THR A 219 1.70 37.73 29.32
N SER A 220 1.02 38.61 28.59
CA SER A 220 -0.44 38.73 28.63
C SER A 220 -1.13 37.52 28.00
N TRP A 221 -2.27 37.10 28.55
CA TRP A 221 -3.04 35.95 28.04
C TRP A 221 -3.52 36.15 26.58
N ASN A 222 -3.62 37.40 26.11
CA ASN A 222 -4.09 37.73 24.77
C ASN A 222 -3.07 37.41 23.66
N GLN A 223 -1.78 37.40 23.99
CA GLN A 223 -0.69 37.04 23.06
C GLN A 223 -0.34 35.55 23.13
N LEU A 224 -1.04 34.80 23.98
CA LEU A 224 -0.66 33.45 24.37
C LEU A 224 -0.62 32.47 23.20
N PHE A 225 -1.48 32.59 22.19
CA PHE A 225 -1.48 31.58 21.13
C PHE A 225 -0.34 31.78 20.13
N LEU A 226 -0.26 32.93 19.47
CA LEU A 226 0.69 33.13 18.37
C LEU A 226 2.14 33.23 18.86
N HIS A 227 2.36 33.95 19.95
CA HIS A 227 3.70 34.16 20.50
C HIS A 227 4.26 32.87 21.10
N MET A 228 3.48 32.17 21.94
CA MET A 228 3.91 30.90 22.55
C MET A 228 4.17 29.83 21.51
N VAL A 229 3.32 29.71 20.48
CA VAL A 229 3.56 28.77 19.38
C VAL A 229 4.90 29.11 18.71
N ASN A 230 5.18 30.38 18.42
CA ASN A 230 6.45 30.77 17.81
C ASN A 230 7.68 30.42 18.67
N GLU A 231 7.59 30.67 19.99
CA GLU A 231 8.66 30.36 20.95
C GLU A 231 8.95 28.86 21.03
N ILE A 232 7.95 28.01 20.81
CA ILE A 232 8.10 26.54 20.85
C ILE A 232 8.65 26.00 19.54
N LEU A 233 8.25 26.54 18.39
CA LEU A 233 8.56 25.95 17.08
C LEU A 233 10.07 25.98 16.76
N CYS A 234 10.76 27.09 17.00
CA CYS A 234 12.20 27.19 16.70
C CYS A 234 13.06 26.16 17.47
N PRO A 235 13.01 26.09 18.81
CA PRO A 235 13.80 25.12 19.56
C PRO A 235 13.36 23.68 19.26
N SER A 236 12.08 23.45 18.95
CA SER A 236 11.60 22.14 18.49
C SER A 236 12.21 21.74 17.15
N ALA A 237 12.27 22.65 16.18
CA ALA A 237 12.87 22.39 14.87
C ALA A 237 14.36 22.04 14.98
N ILE A 238 15.13 22.81 15.76
CA ILE A 238 16.56 22.56 15.97
C ILE A 238 16.78 21.24 16.72
N THR A 239 15.96 20.94 17.73
CA THR A 239 16.02 19.66 18.47
C THR A 239 15.74 18.48 17.53
N MET A 240 14.70 18.59 16.70
CA MET A 240 14.37 17.57 15.71
C MET A 240 15.50 17.38 14.68
N LEU A 241 16.11 18.47 14.21
CA LEU A 241 17.26 18.41 13.31
C LEU A 241 18.45 17.70 13.96
N ALA A 242 18.73 17.97 15.23
CA ALA A 242 19.78 17.26 15.98
C ALA A 242 19.48 15.76 16.06
N ILE A 243 18.22 15.37 16.37
CA ILE A 243 17.77 13.96 16.42
C ILE A 243 17.93 13.26 15.06
N VAL A 244 17.82 13.97 13.93
CA VAL A 244 18.04 13.41 12.59
C VAL A 244 19.51 13.01 12.37
N PHE A 245 20.46 13.83 12.82
CA PHE A 245 21.89 13.60 12.61
C PHE A 245 22.55 12.74 13.69
N MET A 246 21.98 12.69 14.89
CA MET A 246 22.50 11.91 16.01
C MET A 246 22.74 10.40 15.73
N PRO A 247 21.85 9.63 15.07
CA PRO A 247 22.07 8.20 14.86
C PRO A 247 23.27 7.89 13.97
N SER A 248 23.66 8.80 13.07
CA SER A 248 24.87 8.64 12.24
C SER A 248 26.14 8.69 13.07
N ASN A 249 26.18 9.53 14.11
CA ASN A 249 27.31 9.57 15.04
C ASN A 249 27.41 8.27 15.85
N PHE A 250 26.28 7.75 16.35
CA PHE A 250 26.25 6.45 17.02
C PHE A 250 26.68 5.30 16.10
N ALA A 251 26.22 5.30 14.85
CA ALA A 251 26.63 4.31 13.86
C ALA A 251 28.15 4.32 13.64
N CYS A 252 28.76 5.49 13.52
CA CYS A 252 30.20 5.64 13.41
C CYS A 252 30.94 5.10 14.64
N ILE A 253 30.51 5.47 15.85
CA ILE A 253 31.10 4.98 17.11
C ILE A 253 31.02 3.45 17.20
N PHE A 254 29.88 2.86 16.85
CA PHE A 254 29.74 1.40 16.87
C PHE A 254 30.57 0.71 15.78
N GLN A 255 30.66 1.25 14.57
CA GLN A 255 31.52 0.70 13.52
C GLN A 255 32.99 0.71 13.94
N LEU A 256 33.46 1.78 14.58
CA LEU A 256 34.81 1.86 15.14
C LEU A 256 35.00 0.83 16.26
N ALA A 257 34.05 0.72 17.19
CA ALA A 257 34.11 -0.25 18.29
C ALA A 257 34.07 -1.71 17.80
N TYR A 258 33.36 -1.99 16.70
CA TYR A 258 33.31 -3.33 16.10
C TYR A 258 34.53 -3.66 15.24
N GLY A 259 35.26 -2.65 14.78
CA GLY A 259 36.36 -2.83 13.82
C GLY A 259 35.92 -3.30 12.42
N THR A 260 34.62 -3.30 12.13
CA THR A 260 34.06 -3.70 10.83
C THR A 260 32.75 -2.95 10.54
N ARG A 261 32.46 -2.76 9.25
CA ARG A 261 31.20 -2.17 8.76
C ARG A 261 30.12 -3.21 8.48
N ASP A 262 30.48 -4.49 8.43
CA ASP A 262 29.59 -5.57 7.97
C ASP A 262 28.72 -6.13 9.09
N ARG A 263 29.01 -5.75 10.34
CA ARG A 263 28.18 -6.12 11.48
C ARG A 263 26.88 -5.31 11.47
N ARG A 264 25.75 -6.01 11.42
CA ARG A 264 24.41 -5.40 11.51
C ARG A 264 24.26 -4.61 12.81
N PHE A 265 23.68 -3.41 12.72
CA PHE A 265 23.34 -2.61 13.89
C PHE A 265 22.23 -3.24 14.73
N SER A 266 22.11 -2.77 15.96
CA SER A 266 20.97 -3.10 16.82
C SER A 266 19.66 -2.63 16.19
N LYS A 267 18.56 -3.36 16.45
CA LYS A 267 17.24 -3.07 15.88
C LYS A 267 16.71 -1.66 16.20
N TRP A 268 17.19 -1.02 17.28
CA TRP A 268 16.78 0.34 17.64
C TRP A 268 17.50 1.38 16.79
N LEU A 269 18.80 1.22 16.57
CA LEU A 269 19.60 2.14 15.79
C LEU A 269 19.24 2.04 14.30
N ASP A 270 19.05 0.83 13.81
CA ASP A 270 18.61 0.58 12.43
C ASP A 270 17.26 1.25 12.13
N ARG A 271 16.27 1.08 13.03
CA ARG A 271 14.97 1.76 12.91
C ARG A 271 15.08 3.28 12.95
N TRP A 272 15.99 3.83 13.76
CA TRP A 272 16.23 5.27 13.81
C TRP A 272 16.93 5.79 12.55
N LEU A 273 17.90 5.06 12.02
CA LEU A 273 18.57 5.40 10.77
C LEU A 273 17.59 5.43 9.58
N LEU A 274 16.64 4.49 9.55
CA LEU A 274 15.60 4.39 8.53
C LEU A 274 14.52 5.50 8.64
N SER A 275 14.32 6.08 9.83
CA SER A 275 13.30 7.11 10.05
C SER A 275 13.80 8.55 9.84
N ARG A 276 15.08 8.74 9.52
CA ARG A 276 15.72 10.05 9.34
C ARG A 276 15.01 10.94 8.33
N LYS A 277 14.54 10.38 7.21
CA LYS A 277 13.83 11.15 6.18
C LYS A 277 12.57 11.79 6.74
N GLN A 278 11.76 11.02 7.46
CA GLN A 278 10.50 11.48 8.05
C GLN A 278 10.74 12.47 9.18
N LEU A 279 11.71 12.21 10.06
CA LEU A 279 12.11 13.14 11.10
C LEU A 279 12.59 14.49 10.51
N GLY A 280 13.37 14.45 9.43
CA GLY A 280 13.85 15.64 8.72
C GLY A 280 12.72 16.44 8.06
N LEU A 281 11.76 15.76 7.43
CA LEU A 281 10.57 16.41 6.86
C LEU A 281 9.73 17.11 7.93
N LEU A 282 9.57 16.50 9.12
CA LEU A 282 8.87 17.09 10.25
C LEU A 282 9.64 18.28 10.83
N ALA A 283 10.97 18.17 10.98
CA ALA A 283 11.82 19.28 11.41
C ALA A 283 11.70 20.48 10.47
N PHE A 284 11.73 20.23 9.16
CA PHE A 284 11.57 21.24 8.12
C PHE A 284 10.18 21.90 8.20
N ALA A 285 9.11 21.13 8.35
CA ALA A 285 7.75 21.67 8.47
C ALA A 285 7.59 22.59 9.69
N ILE A 286 8.17 22.21 10.84
CA ILE A 286 8.18 23.03 12.06
C ILE A 286 8.97 24.33 11.85
N ALA A 287 10.15 24.25 11.23
CA ALA A 287 10.97 25.41 10.90
C ALA A 287 10.24 26.37 9.94
N LEU A 288 9.55 25.83 8.93
CA LEU A 288 8.73 26.62 8.01
C LEU A 288 7.58 27.31 8.74
N GLY A 289 6.89 26.60 9.63
CA GLY A 289 5.85 27.17 10.48
C GLY A 289 6.36 28.33 11.35
N HIS A 290 7.57 28.18 11.92
CA HIS A 290 8.24 29.24 12.66
C HIS A 290 8.51 30.47 11.78
N CYS A 291 9.05 30.29 10.57
CA CYS A 291 9.28 31.40 9.63
C CYS A 291 7.99 32.13 9.25
N ILE A 292 6.90 31.39 8.99
CA ILE A 292 5.60 31.98 8.66
C ILE A 292 5.07 32.82 9.83
N ILE A 293 5.14 32.32 11.05
CA ILE A 293 4.66 33.05 12.24
C ILE A 293 5.52 34.28 12.51
N ILE A 294 6.84 34.23 12.33
CA ILE A 294 7.70 35.42 12.42
C ILE A 294 7.22 36.49 11.43
N ILE A 295 6.96 36.13 10.18
CA ILE A 295 6.51 37.10 9.16
C ILE A 295 5.19 37.77 9.59
N ILE A 296 4.27 37.00 10.19
CA ILE A 296 3.01 37.53 10.72
C ILE A 296 3.26 38.46 11.91
N LEU A 297 4.12 38.07 12.85
CA LEU A 297 4.44 38.86 14.04
C LEU A 297 5.15 40.18 13.69
N VAL A 298 6.01 40.18 12.67
CA VAL A 298 6.72 41.39 12.22
C VAL A 298 5.80 42.35 11.47
N SER A 299 4.61 41.90 11.04
CA SER A 299 3.62 42.78 10.41
C SER A 299 3.14 43.86 11.40
N PRO A 300 3.20 45.16 11.02
CA PRO A 300 2.74 46.26 11.87
C PRO A 300 1.30 46.09 12.38
N ALA A 301 0.46 45.36 11.64
CA ALA A 301 -0.92 45.06 11.99
C ALA A 301 -1.07 44.32 13.33
N TYR A 302 -0.11 43.46 13.69
CA TYR A 302 -0.17 42.67 14.93
C TYR A 302 0.12 43.51 16.19
N TYR A 303 0.97 44.54 16.07
CA TYR A 303 1.28 45.44 17.17
C TYR A 303 0.30 46.62 17.29
N SER A 304 -0.56 46.83 16.28
CA SER A 304 -1.57 47.90 16.26
C SER A 304 -2.94 47.50 16.82
N SER A 305 -3.13 46.23 17.21
CA SER A 305 -4.35 45.65 17.79
C SER A 305 -4.15 45.27 19.25
#